data_AF-A0A7V0MVE1-F1
#
_entry.id   AF-A0A7V0MVE1-F1
#
_cell.length_a   1.000
_cell.length_b   1.000
_cell.length_c   1.000
_cell.angle_alpha   90.00
_cell.angle_beta   90.00
_cell.angle_gamma   90.00
#
_symmetry.space_group_name_H-M   'P 1'
#
loop_
_entity.id
_entity.type
_entity.pdbx_description
1 polymer ?
#
loop_
_entity_poly.entity_id
_entity_poly.type
_entity_poly.pdbx_seq_one_letter_code
_entity_poly.pdbx_strand_id
1 'polypeptide(L)'
;QLIEDAKVLEEVGAFSILLEAIPARVAEIIVKNAKVPILSIGSGAACHGQLLIVHDILKLFEAFTPKFVKVYADVASVMLKAFQDYISDVKSGQFPAREHEYRIPKEEWQRLQDLLGGRNP
;
A
#
# COMPACT_ATOMS: atom_id res chain seq x y z
N GLN A 1 -7.86 19.93 -27.62
CA GLN A 1 -8.23 20.18 -26.23
C GLN A 1 -7.05 19.91 -25.31
N LEU A 2 -6.67 18.66 -25.00
CA LEU A 2 -5.56 18.35 -24.06
C LEU A 2 -4.24 19.11 -24.27
N ILE A 3 -3.80 19.30 -25.51
CA ILE A 3 -2.57 20.07 -25.81
C ILE A 3 -2.72 21.54 -25.42
N GLU A 4 -3.91 22.11 -25.62
CA GLU A 4 -4.22 23.49 -25.26
C GLU A 4 -4.31 23.63 -23.74
N ASP A 5 -4.99 22.70 -23.08
CA ASP A 5 -5.11 22.68 -21.61
C ASP A 5 -3.73 22.63 -20.95
N ALA A 6 -2.80 21.81 -21.48
CA ALA A 6 -1.43 21.74 -20.98
C ALA A 6 -0.67 23.07 -21.13
N LYS A 7 -0.88 23.81 -22.23
CA LYS A 7 -0.28 25.15 -22.41
C LYS A 7 -0.86 26.16 -21.44
N VAL A 8 -2.18 26.18 -21.27
CA VAL A 8 -2.84 27.09 -20.33
C VAL A 8 -2.33 26.86 -18.91
N LEU A 9 -2.20 25.59 -18.49
CA LEU A 9 -1.61 25.25 -17.19
C LEU A 9 -0.18 25.78 -17.03
N GLU A 10 0.65 25.63 -18.07
CA GLU A 10 2.01 26.19 -18.08
C GLU A 10 1.99 27.74 -17.97
N GLU A 11 1.14 28.41 -18.73
CA GLU A 11 1.02 29.88 -18.76
C GLU A 11 0.57 30.46 -17.42
N VAL A 12 -0.31 29.77 -16.69
CA VAL A 12 -0.73 30.18 -15.34
C VAL A 12 0.26 29.79 -14.24
N GLY A 13 1.42 29.23 -14.62
CA GLY A 13 2.55 28.99 -13.71
C GLY A 13 2.56 27.62 -13.04
N ALA A 14 1.90 26.61 -13.61
CA ALA A 14 2.03 25.24 -13.10
C ALA A 14 3.50 24.80 -13.18
N PHE A 15 4.07 24.36 -12.06
CA PHE A 15 5.47 23.92 -12.02
C PHE A 15 5.67 22.52 -12.65
N SER A 16 4.60 21.74 -12.80
CA SER A 16 4.58 20.44 -13.48
C SER A 16 3.14 20.06 -13.85
N ILE A 17 2.98 19.11 -14.77
CA ILE A 17 1.67 18.63 -15.23
C ILE A 17 1.64 17.09 -15.21
N LEU A 18 0.58 16.52 -14.65
CA LEU A 18 0.31 15.08 -14.69
C LEU A 18 -0.65 14.77 -15.85
N LEU A 19 -0.27 13.84 -16.71
CA LEU A 19 -1.11 13.27 -17.75
C LEU A 19 -1.59 11.89 -17.30
N GLU A 20 -2.90 11.72 -17.18
CA GLU A 20 -3.53 10.48 -16.73
C GLU A 20 -4.34 9.81 -17.84
N ALA A 21 -4.05 8.53 -18.09
CA ALA A 21 -4.82 7.64 -18.95
C ALA A 21 -5.10 8.16 -20.38
N ILE A 22 -4.15 8.90 -20.97
CA ILE A 22 -4.26 9.39 -22.36
C ILE A 22 -3.41 8.55 -23.34
N PRO A 23 -3.70 8.57 -24.66
CA PRO A 23 -2.87 7.89 -25.65
C PRO A 23 -1.42 8.40 -25.65
N ALA A 24 -0.45 7.48 -25.67
CA ALA A 24 0.98 7.80 -25.59
C ALA A 24 1.46 8.81 -26.64
N ARG A 25 0.95 8.72 -27.88
CA ARG A 25 1.28 9.69 -28.94
C ARG A 25 0.82 11.12 -28.64
N VAL A 26 -0.28 11.29 -27.90
CA VAL A 26 -0.75 12.61 -27.47
C VAL A 26 0.20 13.15 -26.40
N ALA A 27 0.59 12.32 -25.44
CA ALA A 27 1.55 12.68 -24.41
C ALA A 27 2.92 13.07 -25.01
N GLU A 28 3.41 12.33 -26.01
CA GLU A 28 4.64 12.67 -26.74
C GLU A 28 4.61 14.08 -27.36
N ILE A 29 3.47 14.49 -27.93
CA ILE A 29 3.31 15.83 -28.50
C ILE A 29 3.34 16.88 -27.39
N ILE A 30 2.65 16.63 -26.27
CA ILE A 30 2.65 17.54 -25.12
C ILE A 30 4.07 17.70 -24.58
N VAL A 31 4.77 16.59 -24.32
CA VAL A 31 6.15 16.57 -23.80
C VAL A 31 7.09 17.36 -24.71
N LYS A 32 7.02 17.19 -26.03
CA LYS A 32 7.89 17.90 -26.99
C LYS A 32 7.74 19.44 -26.95
N ASN A 33 6.61 19.94 -26.48
CA ASN A 33 6.31 21.38 -26.44
C ASN A 33 6.31 21.96 -25.02
N ALA A 34 6.42 21.11 -23.99
CA ALA A 34 6.35 21.52 -22.60
C ALA A 34 7.66 22.15 -22.13
N LYS A 35 7.57 23.22 -21.34
CA LYS A 35 8.72 23.82 -20.64
C LYS A 35 8.81 23.38 -19.18
N VAL A 36 7.81 22.65 -18.70
CA VAL A 36 7.71 22.13 -17.34
C VAL A 36 7.76 20.60 -17.33
N PRO A 37 8.18 19.96 -16.23
CA PRO A 37 8.10 18.52 -16.06
C PRO A 37 6.70 17.98 -16.36
N ILE A 38 6.64 16.90 -17.13
CA ILE A 38 5.42 16.21 -17.51
C ILE A 38 5.50 14.82 -16.93
N LEU A 39 4.53 14.48 -16.09
CA LEU A 39 4.46 13.21 -15.39
C LEU A 39 3.37 12.35 -16.01
N SER A 40 3.58 11.03 -16.04
CA SER A 40 2.62 10.07 -16.60
C SER A 40 2.08 9.15 -15.53
N ILE A 41 0.76 8.94 -15.55
CA ILE A 41 0.12 7.75 -15.01
C ILE A 41 -0.71 7.11 -16.13
N GLY A 42 -0.12 6.11 -16.78
CA GLY A 42 -0.73 5.45 -17.94
C GLY A 42 -0.77 6.29 -19.23
N SER A 43 0.15 7.26 -19.38
CA SER A 43 0.24 8.15 -20.55
C SER A 43 1.48 7.89 -21.41
N GLY A 44 2.20 6.80 -21.16
CA GLY A 44 3.34 6.35 -21.97
C GLY A 44 4.71 6.83 -21.46
N ALA A 45 5.76 6.21 -21.99
CA ALA A 45 7.14 6.35 -21.51
C ALA A 45 7.82 7.67 -21.91
N ALA A 46 7.23 8.44 -22.84
CA ALA A 46 7.81 9.70 -23.29
C ALA A 46 7.77 10.82 -22.23
N CYS A 47 6.90 10.71 -21.23
CA CYS A 47 6.83 11.69 -20.14
C CYS A 47 8.10 11.66 -19.28
N HIS A 48 8.47 12.82 -18.73
CA HIS A 48 9.68 13.03 -17.92
C HIS A 48 9.72 12.24 -16.61
N GLY A 49 8.55 11.81 -16.11
CA GLY A 49 8.43 10.94 -14.94
C GLY A 49 7.23 10.02 -15.04
N GLN A 50 7.20 8.99 -14.19
CA GLN A 50 6.15 7.96 -14.16
C GLN A 50 5.61 7.81 -12.73
N LEU A 51 4.30 7.69 -12.61
CA LEU A 51 3.57 7.46 -11.36
C LEU A 51 2.71 6.21 -11.52
N LEU A 52 2.59 5.49 -10.41
CA LEU A 52 1.59 4.45 -10.19
C LEU A 52 1.10 4.55 -8.76
N ILE A 53 -0.10 4.04 -8.49
CA ILE A 53 -0.64 3.98 -7.13
C ILE A 53 0.02 2.81 -6.40
N VAL A 54 0.53 3.06 -5.19
CA VAL A 54 1.23 2.05 -4.35
C VAL A 54 0.39 0.78 -4.18
N HIS A 55 -0.91 0.94 -3.97
CA HIS A 55 -1.83 -0.19 -3.76
C HIS A 55 -1.94 -1.09 -4.99
N ASP A 56 -1.92 -0.52 -6.20
CA ASP A 56 -2.03 -1.28 -7.43
C ASP A 56 -0.72 -2.02 -7.74
N ILE A 57 0.44 -1.38 -7.51
CA ILE A 57 1.74 -2.04 -7.75
C ILE A 57 2.03 -3.17 -6.76
N LEU A 58 1.49 -3.06 -5.54
CA LEU A 58 1.62 -4.09 -4.50
C LEU A 58 0.48 -5.11 -4.51
N LYS A 59 -0.53 -4.93 -5.36
CA LYS A 59 -1.75 -5.74 -5.40
C LYS A 59 -2.26 -6.00 -3.97
N LEU A 60 -2.53 -4.93 -3.22
CA LEU A 60 -2.98 -5.02 -1.83
C LEU A 60 -4.39 -5.58 -1.69
N PHE A 61 -5.16 -5.59 -2.78
CA PHE A 61 -6.50 -6.17 -2.85
C PHE A 61 -6.71 -6.83 -4.22
N GLU A 62 -7.61 -7.81 -4.30
CA GLU A 62 -7.92 -8.56 -5.54
C GLU A 62 -8.80 -7.79 -6.54
N ALA A 63 -9.04 -6.50 -6.31
CA ALA A 63 -9.86 -5.68 -7.20
C ALA A 63 -9.20 -5.48 -8.58
N PHE A 64 -9.96 -4.83 -9.46
CA PHE A 64 -9.53 -4.47 -10.81
C PHE A 64 -8.16 -3.77 -10.81
N THR A 65 -7.19 -4.34 -11.53
CA THR A 65 -5.90 -3.71 -11.81
C THR A 65 -5.99 -2.91 -13.12
N PRO A 66 -5.81 -1.58 -13.11
CA PRO A 66 -5.83 -0.79 -14.33
C PRO A 66 -4.81 -1.26 -15.36
N LYS A 67 -5.15 -1.21 -16.65
CA LYS A 67 -4.31 -1.72 -17.75
C LYS A 67 -2.88 -1.18 -17.80
N PHE A 68 -2.66 0.01 -17.26
CA PHE A 68 -1.35 0.69 -17.28
C PHE A 68 -0.49 0.36 -16.06
N VAL A 69 -1.01 -0.40 -15.10
CA VAL A 69 -0.28 -0.81 -13.91
C VAL A 69 0.54 -2.06 -14.24
N LYS A 70 1.82 -2.02 -13.91
CA LYS A 70 2.63 -3.22 -13.72
C LYS A 70 2.57 -3.61 -12.25
N VAL A 71 2.11 -4.82 -11.95
CA VAL A 71 2.14 -5.38 -10.60
C VAL A 71 3.57 -5.86 -10.30
N TYR A 72 4.08 -5.49 -9.13
CA TYR A 72 5.43 -5.85 -8.66
C TYR A 72 5.41 -6.86 -7.51
N ALA A 73 4.31 -6.94 -6.75
CA ALA A 73 4.12 -7.93 -5.69
C ALA A 73 2.64 -8.31 -5.54
N ASP A 74 2.37 -9.49 -5.01
CA ASP A 74 1.03 -9.96 -4.61
C ASP A 74 0.92 -9.95 -3.08
N VAL A 75 0.80 -8.75 -2.52
CA VAL A 75 0.77 -8.59 -1.05
C VAL A 75 -0.57 -9.07 -0.48
N ALA A 76 -1.67 -9.00 -1.24
CA ALA A 76 -2.95 -9.57 -0.83
C ALA A 76 -2.84 -11.05 -0.47
N SER A 77 -2.16 -11.85 -1.30
CA SER A 77 -1.97 -13.29 -1.03
C SER A 77 -1.11 -13.54 0.21
N VAL A 78 -0.06 -12.73 0.41
CA VAL A 78 0.80 -12.81 1.60
C VAL A 78 0.02 -12.48 2.87
N MET A 79 -0.78 -11.41 2.84
CA MET A 79 -1.62 -11.01 3.96
C MET A 79 -2.68 -12.08 4.27
N LEU A 80 -3.35 -12.60 3.25
CA LEU A 80 -4.36 -13.64 3.42
C LEU A 80 -3.76 -14.89 4.08
N LYS A 81 -2.61 -15.34 3.61
CA LYS A 81 -1.89 -16.48 4.21
C LYS A 81 -1.54 -16.19 5.67
N ALA A 82 -0.99 -15.01 5.97
CA ALA A 82 -0.64 -14.66 7.35
C ALA A 82 -1.84 -14.70 8.30
N PHE A 83 -3.00 -14.21 7.87
CA PHE A 83 -4.23 -14.30 8.66
C PHE A 83 -4.74 -15.73 8.81
N GLN A 84 -4.66 -16.54 7.75
CA GLN A 84 -5.05 -17.96 7.81
C GLN A 84 -4.16 -18.75 8.78
N ASP A 85 -2.85 -18.54 8.72
CA ASP A 85 -1.88 -19.16 9.62
C ASP A 85 -2.16 -18.75 11.07
N TYR A 86 -2.34 -17.45 11.33
CA TYR A 86 -2.70 -16.95 12.66
C TYR A 86 -4.00 -17.58 13.19
N ILE A 87 -5.04 -17.65 12.35
CA ILE A 87 -6.32 -18.28 12.73
C ILE A 87 -6.10 -19.77 13.06
N SER A 88 -5.27 -20.47 12.30
CA SER A 88 -4.92 -21.87 12.55
C SER A 88 -4.20 -22.03 13.88
N ASP A 89 -3.22 -21.18 14.17
CA ASP A 89 -2.44 -21.24 15.40
C ASP A 89 -3.32 -20.97 16.63
N VAL A 90 -4.22 -19.99 16.56
CA VAL A 90 -5.18 -19.70 17.63
C VAL A 90 -6.15 -20.87 17.83
N LYS A 91 -6.73 -21.41 16.76
CA LYS A 91 -7.70 -22.52 16.84
C LYS A 91 -7.09 -23.83 17.34
N SER A 92 -5.81 -24.06 17.03
CA SER A 92 -5.08 -25.24 17.47
C SER A 92 -4.39 -25.06 18.84
N GLY A 93 -4.40 -23.84 19.40
CA GLY A 93 -3.74 -23.53 20.67
C GLY A 93 -2.21 -23.44 20.56
N GLN A 94 -1.65 -23.34 19.35
CA GLN A 94 -0.22 -23.08 19.14
C GLN A 94 0.16 -21.63 19.45
N PHE A 95 -0.79 -20.70 19.26
CA PHE A 95 -0.63 -19.30 19.64
C PHE A 95 -1.68 -18.87 20.68
N PRO A 96 -1.27 -18.12 21.73
CA PRO A 96 0.10 -17.78 22.08
C PRO A 96 0.89 -18.99 22.60
N ALA A 97 2.16 -19.09 22.20
CA ALA A 97 3.13 -19.95 22.87
C ALA A 97 3.73 -19.26 24.11
N ARG A 98 4.40 -20.01 25.00
CA ARG A 98 5.03 -19.49 26.23
C ARG A 98 5.97 -18.30 26.04
N GLU A 99 6.59 -18.15 24.88
CA GLU A 99 7.47 -17.02 24.55
C GLU A 99 6.71 -15.71 24.31
N HIS A 100 5.42 -15.78 24.01
CA HIS A 100 4.53 -14.65 23.83
C HIS A 100 3.84 -14.22 25.13
N GLU A 101 4.07 -14.93 26.24
CA GLU A 101 3.46 -14.68 27.54
C GLU A 101 4.40 -13.86 28.43
N TYR A 102 3.85 -12.85 29.12
CA TYR A 102 4.54 -12.21 30.22
C TYR A 102 4.55 -13.13 31.44
N ARG A 103 5.69 -13.22 32.13
CA ARG A 103 5.83 -14.01 33.35
C ARG A 103 5.57 -13.15 34.58
N ILE A 104 4.85 -13.69 35.55
CA ILE A 104 4.74 -13.11 36.89
C ILE A 104 5.82 -13.71 37.81
N PRO A 105 6.60 -12.90 38.54
CA PRO A 105 7.48 -13.39 39.60
C PRO A 105 6.67 -14.18 40.65
N LYS A 106 7.30 -15.17 41.27
CA LYS A 106 6.59 -16.07 42.21
C LYS A 106 6.02 -15.32 43.41
N GLU A 107 6.75 -14.33 43.89
CA GLU A 107 6.40 -13.51 45.05
C GLU A 107 5.14 -12.69 44.79
N GLU A 108 5.06 -12.06 43.61
CA GLU A 108 3.89 -11.28 43.20
C GLU A 108 2.68 -12.18 42.92
N TRP A 109 2.89 -13.38 42.39
CA TRP A 109 1.82 -14.37 42.23
C TRP A 109 1.24 -14.80 43.59
N GLN A 110 2.10 -15.09 44.57
CA GLN A 110 1.66 -15.46 45.91
C GLN A 110 0.86 -14.33 46.57
N ARG A 111 1.37 -13.09 46.48
CA ARG A 111 0.67 -11.92 47.00
C ARG A 111 -0.72 -11.75 46.38
N LEU A 112 -0.85 -11.97 45.07
CA LEU A 112 -2.14 -11.94 44.38
C LEU A 112 -3.09 -13.02 44.91
N GLN A 113 -2.60 -14.24 45.12
CA GLN A 113 -3.40 -15.34 45.68
C GLN A 113 -3.90 -15.05 47.10
N ASP A 114 -3.05 -14.45 47.95
CA ASP A 114 -3.40 -14.07 49.31
C ASP A 114 -4.50 -12.98 49.31
N LEU A 115 -4.40 -11.99 48.41
CA LEU A 115 -5.41 -10.94 48.24
C LEU A 115 -6.76 -11.46 47.77
N LEU A 116 -6.78 -12.52 46.95
CA LEU A 116 -8.00 -13.15 46.45
C LEU A 116 -8.66 -14.11 47.45
N GLY A 117 -8.10 -14.24 48.66
CA GLY A 117 -8.71 -14.97 49.76
C GLY A 117 -8.68 -16.50 49.58
N GLY A 118 -7.62 -17.05 48.98
CA GLY A 118 -7.40 -18.49 48.94
C GLY A 118 -8.47 -19.30 48.19
N ARG A 119 -9.28 -18.66 47.34
CA ARG A 119 -10.11 -19.41 46.38
C ARG A 119 -9.19 -19.98 45.32
N ASN A 120 -8.76 -21.22 45.55
CA ASN A 120 -8.27 -22.07 44.48
C ASN A 120 -9.34 -22.09 43.35
N PRO A 121 -8.95 -21.94 42.08
CA PRO A 121 -9.83 -22.30 40.97
C PRO A 121 -10.22 -23.79 41.03
#